data_AF-A0A819EGJ9-F1
#
_entry.id   AF-A0A819EGJ9-F1
#
_cell.length_a   1.000
_cell.length_b   1.000
_cell.length_c   1.000
_cell.angle_alpha   90.00
_cell.angle_beta   90.00
_cell.angle_gamma   90.00
#
_symmetry.space_group_name_H-M   'P 1'
#
loop_
_entity.id
_entity.type
_entity.pdbx_description
1 polymer ?
#
loop_
_entity_poly.entity_id
_entity_poly.type
_entity_poly.pdbx_seq_one_letter_code
_entity_poly.pdbx_strand_id
1 'polypeptide(L)' 'MIAAGGIHSSALSTDGRVFTWGCGSDGRLGHAEAQGHRYLYKEHEPRSIDLLNNQQVLSISTSYYHMAAIVVQ' A
#
# COMPACT_ATOMS: atom_id res chain seq x y z
N MET A 1 6.74 -2.75 10.60
CA MET A 1 7.10 -1.31 10.46
C MET A 1 5.91 -0.55 9.89
N ILE A 2 5.80 0.75 10.20
CA ILE A 2 4.77 1.64 9.65
C ILE A 2 5.48 2.78 8.90
N ALA A 3 4.96 3.13 7.73
CA ALA A 3 5.34 4.33 6.99
C ALA A 3 4.08 5.17 6.72
N ALA A 4 4.15 6.47 7.00
CA ALA A 4 3.05 7.38 6.80
C ALA A 4 3.43 8.45 5.77
N GLY A 5 2.59 8.58 4.75
CA GLY A 5 2.60 9.72 3.84
C GLY A 5 1.66 10.82 4.33
N GLY A 6 1.43 11.83 3.49
CA GLY A 6 0.52 12.93 3.85
C GLY A 6 -0.96 12.52 3.91
N ILE A 7 -1.40 11.64 3.00
CA ILE A 7 -2.82 11.27 2.85
C ILE A 7 -3.08 9.76 2.81
N HIS A 8 -2.04 8.95 2.99
CA HIS A 8 -2.13 7.50 3.04
C HIS A 8 -0.98 6.94 3.88
N SER A 9 -1.14 5.71 4.31
CA SER A 9 -0.17 5.01 5.16
C SER A 9 0.02 3.59 4.64
N SER A 10 1.16 3.01 4.99
CA SER A 10 1.46 1.61 4.77
C SER A 10 2.07 0.95 6.01
N ALA A 11 1.92 -0.35 6.12
CA ALA A 11 2.55 -1.16 7.14
C ALA A 11 3.10 -2.46 6.54
N LEU A 12 4.22 -2.92 7.08
CA LEU A 12 4.83 -4.21 6.81
C LEU A 12 4.81 -5.02 8.10
N SER A 13 4.09 -6.12 8.09
CA SER A 13 4.00 -7.06 9.20
C SER A 13 5.25 -7.96 9.28
N THR A 14 5.40 -8.65 10.40
CA THR A 14 6.52 -9.57 10.64
C THR A 14 6.50 -10.81 9.77
N ASP A 15 5.34 -11.18 9.23
CA ASP A 15 5.16 -12.28 8.26
C ASP A 15 5.31 -11.83 6.80
N GLY A 16 5.77 -10.59 6.56
CA GLY A 16 6.10 -10.09 5.22
C GLY A 16 4.92 -9.52 4.44
N ARG A 17 3.73 -9.42 5.04
CA ARG A 17 2.54 -8.85 4.37
C ARG A 17 2.57 -7.33 4.42
N VAL A 18 2.07 -6.72 3.35
CA VAL A 18 1.95 -5.26 3.24
C VAL A 18 0.49 -4.86 3.32
N PHE A 19 0.22 -3.86 4.15
CA PHE A 19 -1.09 -3.25 4.30
C PHE A 19 -1.03 -1.79 3.92
N THR A 20 -2.08 -1.28 3.30
CA THR A 20 -2.21 0.13 2.87
C THR A 20 -3.60 0.65 3.21
N TRP A 21 -3.68 1.93 3.59
CA TRP A 21 -4.94 2.61 3.87
C TRP A 21 -4.83 4.13 3.66
N GLY A 22 -5.96 4.81 3.59
CA GLY A 22 -6.08 6.24 3.29
C GLY A 22 -6.49 6.49 1.84
N CYS A 23 -6.04 7.60 1.26
CA CYS A 23 -6.35 7.99 -0.10
C CYS A 23 -5.69 7.05 -1.11
N GLY A 24 -6.49 6.41 -1.97
CA GLY A 24 -6.02 5.50 -3.01
C GLY A 24 -6.07 6.06 -4.42
N SER A 25 -6.22 7.37 -4.56
CA SER A 25 -6.15 8.03 -5.87
C SER A 25 -4.86 7.64 -6.61
N ASP A 26 -4.95 7.50 -7.92
CA ASP A 26 -3.84 7.08 -8.79
C ASP A 26 -3.27 5.67 -8.50
N GLY A 27 -4.00 4.84 -7.72
CA GLY A 27 -3.58 3.47 -7.44
C GLY A 27 -2.50 3.34 -6.36
N ARG A 28 -2.21 4.41 -5.60
CA ARG A 28 -1.09 4.45 -4.64
C ARG A 28 -1.15 3.44 -3.49
N LEU A 29 -2.30 2.79 -3.27
CA LEU A 29 -2.44 1.72 -2.27
C LEU A 29 -2.08 0.34 -2.82
N GLY A 30 -1.90 0.17 -4.14
CA GLY A 30 -1.52 -1.11 -4.73
C GLY A 30 -2.64 -2.15 -4.85
N HIS A 31 -3.90 -1.78 -4.65
CA HIS A 31 -5.04 -2.68 -4.82
C HIS A 31 -5.51 -2.72 -6.28
N ALA A 32 -5.86 -3.92 -6.78
CA ALA A 32 -6.27 -4.16 -8.17
C ALA A 32 -7.61 -3.50 -8.56
N GLU A 33 -8.29 -2.81 -7.63
CA GLU A 33 -9.70 -2.40 -7.74
C GLU A 33 -9.95 -0.88 -7.92
N ALA A 34 -8.93 -0.09 -8.27
CA ALA A 34 -9.11 1.35 -8.52
C ALA A 34 -9.54 1.70 -9.96
N GLN A 35 -9.93 0.70 -10.78
CA GLN A 35 -10.35 0.91 -12.16
C GLN A 35 -11.77 1.52 -12.20
N GLY A 36 -11.84 2.85 -12.13
CA GLY A 36 -13.08 3.62 -12.33
C GLY A 36 -13.26 4.80 -11.38
N HIS A 37 -12.65 4.77 -10.19
CA HIS A 37 -12.79 5.80 -9.15
C HIS A 37 -11.47 6.49 -8.81
N ARG A 38 -10.68 6.84 -9.84
CA ARG A 38 -9.30 7.34 -9.72
C ARG A 38 -9.13 8.54 -8.77
N TYR A 39 -10.20 9.29 -8.48
CA TYR A 39 -10.18 10.45 -7.58
C TYR A 39 -10.87 10.23 -6.23
N LEU A 40 -11.69 9.20 -6.05
CA LEU A 40 -12.50 9.01 -4.83
C LEU A 40 -12.22 7.69 -4.10
N TYR A 41 -11.34 6.84 -4.62
CA TYR A 41 -10.98 5.60 -3.94
C TYR A 41 -10.25 5.89 -2.62
N LYS A 42 -10.78 5.34 -1.53
CA LYS A 42 -10.25 5.50 -0.18
C LYS A 42 -10.47 4.22 0.61
N GLU A 43 -9.44 3.77 1.30
CA GLU A 43 -9.51 2.66 2.25
C GLU A 43 -9.50 3.27 3.66
N HIS A 44 -10.52 2.98 4.46
CA HIS A 44 -10.64 3.50 5.82
C HIS A 44 -9.90 2.65 6.85
N GLU A 45 -9.58 1.41 6.48
CA GLU A 45 -8.93 0.42 7.32
C GLU A 45 -7.72 -0.18 6.57
N PRO A 46 -6.70 -0.68 7.28
CA PRO A 46 -5.56 -1.36 6.65
C PRO A 46 -6.03 -2.56 5.80
N ARG A 47 -5.85 -2.47 4.48
CA ARG A 47 -6.15 -3.56 3.53
C ARG A 47 -4.85 -4.20 3.03
N SER A 48 -4.85 -5.52 2.94
CA SER A 48 -3.74 -6.30 2.37
C SER A 48 -3.51 -5.98 0.89
N ILE A 49 -2.25 -5.85 0.48
CA ILE A 49 -1.85 -5.82 -0.94
C ILE A 49 -1.66 -7.25 -1.43
N ASP A 50 -2.73 -7.86 -1.95
CA ASP A 50 -2.72 -9.29 -2.27
C ASP A 50 -1.72 -9.69 -3.37
N LEU A 51 -1.34 -8.75 -4.23
CA LEU A 51 -0.31 -8.94 -5.25
C LEU A 51 1.08 -9.25 -4.65
N LEU A 52 1.32 -8.87 -3.39
CA LEU A 52 2.60 -9.07 -2.69
C LEU A 52 2.56 -10.26 -1.72
N ASN A 53 1.42 -10.94 -1.54
CA ASN A 53 1.29 -12.00 -0.52
C ASN A 53 2.23 -13.20 -0.72
N ASN A 54 2.72 -13.41 -1.95
CA ASN A 54 3.68 -14.47 -2.29
C ASN A 54 5.11 -13.94 -2.45
N GLN A 55 5.41 -12.74 -1.92
CA GLN A 55 6.72 -12.09 -2.03
C GLN A 55 7.23 -11.77 -0.63
N GLN A 56 8.54 -11.90 -0.42
CA GLN A 56 9.15 -11.42 0.82
C GLN A 56 9.46 -9.93 0.69
N VAL A 57 8.63 -9.09 1.30
CA VAL A 57 8.85 -7.65 1.35
C VAL A 57 9.83 -7.31 2.47
N LEU A 58 10.93 -6.63 2.13
CA LEU A 58 12.00 -6.26 3.06
C LEU A 58 11.78 -4.91 3.72
N SER A 59 11.27 -3.95 2.95
CA SER A 59 11.12 -2.56 3.40
C SER A 59 10.05 -1.85 2.58
N ILE A 60 9.46 -0.84 3.20
CA ILE A 60 8.44 0.03 2.61
C ILE A 60 8.82 1.51 2.82
N SER A 61 8.41 2.35 1.88
CA SER A 61 8.45 3.81 2.01
C SER A 61 7.16 4.40 1.47
N THR A 62 6.66 5.46 2.10
CA THR A 62 5.41 6.13 1.74
C THR A 62 5.62 7.62 1.66
N SER A 63 5.33 8.22 0.51
CA SER A 63 5.39 9.66 0.28
C SER A 63 3.98 10.24 0.18
N TYR A 64 3.84 11.49 -0.27
CA TYR A 64 2.52 12.06 -0.50
C TYR A 64 1.77 11.36 -1.66
N TYR A 65 2.47 11.03 -2.73
CA TYR A 65 1.87 10.58 -4.00
C TYR A 65 2.14 9.12 -4.36
N HIS A 66 3.13 8.49 -3.74
CA HIS A 66 3.52 7.12 -4.07
C HIS A 66 3.95 6.32 -2.85
N MET A 67 3.93 5.01 -3.01
CA MET A 67 4.47 4.02 -2.09
C MET A 67 5.44 3.13 -2.86
N ALA A 68 6.53 2.75 -2.21
CA ALA A 68 7.52 1.82 -2.75
C ALA A 68 7.75 0.67 -1.77
N ALA A 69 7.95 -0.52 -2.31
CA ALA A 69 8.32 -1.71 -1.57
C ALA A 69 9.51 -2.40 -2.25
N ILE A 70 10.44 -2.92 -1.45
CA ILE A 70 11.55 -3.74 -1.93
C ILE A 70 11.22 -5.20 -1.62
N VAL A 71 11.30 -6.08 -2.62
CA VAL A 71 11.04 -7.52 -2.51
C VAL A 71 12.30 -8.32 -2.78
N VAL A 72 12.43 -9.49 -2.15
CA VAL A 72 13.43 -10.51 -2.51
C VAL A 72 12.93 -11.25 -3.75
N GLN A 73 13.83 -11.50 -4.72
CA GLN A 73 13.57 -12.32 -5.92
C GLN A 73 13.64 -13.81 -5.61
#